data_AF-A0AB73SYA0-F1
#
_entry.id   AF-A0AB73SYA0-F1
#
_cell.length_a   1.000
_cell.length_b   1.000
_cell.length_c   1.000
_cell.angle_alpha   90.00
_cell.angle_beta   90.00
_cell.angle_gamma   90.00
#
_symmetry.space_group_name_H-M   'P 1'
#
loop_
_entity.id
_entity.type
_entity.pdbx_description
1 polymer ?
#
loop_
_entity_poly.entity_id
_entity_poly.type
_entity_poly.pdbx_seq_one_letter_code
_entity_poly.pdbx_strand_id
1 'polypeptide(L)'
;MAKTKTIHWSVKTLMASAAFTIFMAPSVSFAADVQTPALTIKSDLYGEAFTDGNSTLKAENGIDVTYDSNTSAVLTLKLPDGSAVDDRNIDVTDARVRVSEGDGYNADFLTLKADTLEGSWTDGQLTYTLESGDLEWNNGSYPVDNGGIEWSAIGGDGNGHYNLTFTVSGIKYNGETIEDQSFPVHIYIYGREFSSRKSPDGQIKTIEEQGNGAAGYDDLVLPEAGFSPLEAQPDTDNSAVWTWIGDGEKPILCDYLTDNFYISWPEGTDASALANSDITITLHSKYGDTLVLNPGEDYSIQTGTMETQISVPYVYWPFTPVYTTMEICVDTQNVTGPEGGTILTKTYDIASVYTHMVQSGGGMDRDLTVVCYQFFGLKNLTSWEQVVSPASYYFAYKSSDAGAKDPWEYYYAEDENGTPYITENQEEAKTSDACGADEKNLQLLGNVVFTTTHDTDPLEVEIDGKAYTFTKVYSGGKTILPDKTLEPSDGYVLTPSQNWDTHQRWAWLFINGQGWLDETVE
;
A
#
# COMPACT_ATOMS: atom_id res chain seq x y z
N MET A 1 -81.53 25.12 -3.93
CA MET A 1 -80.42 25.13 -4.93
C MET A 1 -79.70 26.47 -4.85
N ALA A 2 -78.44 26.51 -5.29
CA ALA A 2 -77.63 27.75 -5.44
C ALA A 2 -78.08 28.55 -6.69
N LYS A 3 -77.52 29.69 -7.17
CA LYS A 3 -76.38 30.63 -6.86
C LYS A 3 -76.72 31.91 -7.70
N THR A 4 -76.33 33.17 -7.50
CA THR A 4 -75.41 33.93 -6.61
C THR A 4 -75.94 35.40 -6.53
N LYS A 5 -75.14 36.40 -6.09
CA LYS A 5 -75.34 37.84 -6.38
C LYS A 5 -74.01 38.51 -6.78
N THR A 6 -74.07 39.61 -7.52
CA THR A 6 -72.91 40.44 -7.94
C THR A 6 -73.31 41.91 -8.01
N ILE A 7 -72.47 42.84 -7.52
CA ILE A 7 -72.63 44.30 -7.65
C ILE A 7 -71.24 44.95 -7.83
N HIS A 8 -71.12 45.92 -8.74
CA HIS A 8 -69.94 46.78 -8.93
C HIS A 8 -70.13 48.15 -8.26
N TRP A 9 -69.04 48.80 -7.84
CA TRP A 9 -68.75 50.26 -7.87
C TRP A 9 -67.22 50.43 -7.67
N SER A 10 -66.51 51.51 -7.99
CA SER A 10 -66.50 52.45 -9.13
C SER A 10 -65.32 53.42 -8.91
N VAL A 11 -64.58 53.83 -9.95
CA VAL A 11 -63.35 54.66 -9.79
C VAL A 11 -63.63 56.16 -9.82
N LYS A 12 -62.97 56.94 -8.93
CA LYS A 12 -62.59 58.34 -9.23
C LYS A 12 -61.40 58.83 -8.39
N THR A 13 -60.52 59.58 -9.02
CA THR A 13 -59.25 60.09 -8.47
C THR A 13 -59.33 61.59 -8.20
N LEU A 14 -58.69 62.07 -7.13
CA LEU A 14 -58.13 63.42 -7.05
C LEU A 14 -56.94 63.45 -6.08
N MET A 15 -55.91 64.26 -6.36
CA MET A 15 -54.72 64.41 -5.53
C MET A 15 -54.76 65.69 -4.69
N ALA A 16 -54.20 65.66 -3.47
CA ALA A 16 -53.39 66.76 -2.93
C ALA A 16 -52.64 66.36 -1.63
N SER A 17 -51.31 66.44 -1.68
CA SER A 17 -50.33 66.65 -0.60
C SER A 17 -50.75 66.47 0.88
N ALA A 18 -50.17 65.45 1.52
CA ALA A 18 -49.74 65.51 2.92
C ALA A 18 -48.42 64.73 3.05
N ALA A 19 -47.44 65.26 3.79
CA ALA A 19 -46.17 64.56 4.01
C ALA A 19 -46.33 63.47 5.07
N PHE A 20 -45.78 62.27 4.82
CA PHE A 20 -45.76 61.18 5.79
C PHE A 20 -44.38 60.53 5.80
N THR A 21 -43.72 60.54 6.97
CA THR A 21 -42.41 59.92 7.15
C THR A 21 -42.57 58.40 7.18
N ILE A 22 -42.17 57.72 6.11
CA ILE A 22 -42.07 56.26 6.10
C ILE A 22 -40.80 55.87 6.86
N PHE A 23 -40.97 55.25 8.03
CA PHE A 23 -39.93 54.40 8.59
C PHE A 23 -39.74 53.21 7.64
N MET A 24 -38.62 53.19 6.91
CA MET A 24 -38.15 51.94 6.31
C MET A 24 -37.72 51.02 7.45
N ALA A 25 -38.54 50.01 7.76
CA ALA A 25 -38.05 48.85 8.47
C ALA A 25 -36.93 48.23 7.62
N PRO A 26 -35.78 47.85 8.20
CA PRO A 26 -34.77 47.11 7.45
C PRO A 26 -35.42 45.81 6.95
N SER A 27 -35.36 45.58 5.64
CA SER A 27 -35.72 44.30 5.06
C SER A 27 -34.66 43.29 5.49
N VAL A 28 -34.91 42.61 6.62
CA VAL A 28 -34.15 41.44 7.03
C VAL A 28 -34.47 40.35 6.03
N SER A 29 -33.69 40.30 4.95
CA SER A 29 -33.54 39.09 4.16
C SER A 29 -32.90 38.06 5.08
N PHE A 30 -33.74 37.19 5.64
CA PHE A 30 -33.27 35.86 5.99
C PHE A 30 -32.72 35.27 4.69
N ALA A 31 -31.40 35.11 4.61
CA ALA A 31 -30.86 34.09 3.73
C ALA A 31 -31.54 32.79 4.17
N ALA A 32 -32.10 32.04 3.23
CA ALA A 32 -32.37 30.64 3.50
C ALA A 32 -31.01 29.98 3.78
N ASP A 33 -30.94 29.07 4.75
CA ASP A 33 -29.77 28.22 4.91
C ASP A 33 -29.52 27.53 3.56
N VAL A 34 -28.39 27.86 2.94
CA VAL A 34 -27.98 27.24 1.68
C VAL A 34 -27.54 25.83 2.05
N GLN A 35 -28.43 24.87 1.85
CA GLN A 35 -28.09 23.47 2.09
C GLN A 35 -27.05 23.02 1.06
N THR A 36 -25.82 22.82 1.53
CA THR A 36 -24.80 22.11 0.77
C THR A 36 -25.20 20.63 0.68
N PRO A 37 -25.24 20.03 -0.50
CA PRO A 37 -25.48 18.59 -0.65
C PRO A 37 -24.26 17.80 -0.19
N ALA A 38 -24.50 16.62 0.38
CA ALA A 38 -23.43 15.66 0.59
C ALA A 38 -23.08 14.97 -0.74
N LEU A 39 -21.79 14.80 -1.03
CA LEU A 39 -21.31 13.93 -2.09
C LEU A 39 -21.27 12.48 -1.58
N THR A 40 -21.69 11.55 -2.43
CA THR A 40 -21.52 10.11 -2.25
C THR A 40 -21.00 9.53 -3.56
N ILE A 41 -20.03 8.63 -3.52
CA ILE A 41 -19.46 8.00 -4.72
C ILE A 41 -19.68 6.49 -4.62
N LYS A 42 -20.23 5.89 -5.67
CA LYS A 42 -20.14 4.43 -5.88
C LYS A 42 -19.09 4.18 -6.95
N SER A 43 -18.01 3.49 -6.61
CA SER A 43 -17.05 2.97 -7.59
C SER A 43 -17.36 1.52 -7.94
N ASP A 44 -17.16 1.20 -9.22
CA ASP A 44 -16.92 -0.12 -9.78
C ASP A 44 -15.82 -0.01 -10.86
N LEU A 45 -14.82 0.86 -10.64
CA LEU A 45 -13.66 1.00 -11.54
C LEU A 45 -12.66 -0.15 -11.39
N TYR A 46 -12.55 -0.94 -12.46
CA TYR A 46 -11.61 -2.05 -12.61
C TYR A 46 -10.76 -1.84 -13.86
N GLY A 47 -9.44 -1.78 -13.67
CA GLY A 47 -8.45 -1.87 -14.74
C GLY A 47 -7.82 -3.26 -14.78
N GLU A 48 -7.45 -3.72 -15.96
CA GLU A 48 -6.74 -4.99 -16.14
C GLU A 48 -5.63 -4.91 -17.20
N ALA A 49 -4.63 -5.80 -17.10
CA ALA A 49 -3.64 -6.00 -18.16
C ALA A 49 -3.10 -7.44 -18.19
N PHE A 50 -3.07 -8.03 -19.40
CA PHE A 50 -2.53 -9.37 -19.66
C PHE A 50 -1.10 -9.30 -20.19
N THR A 51 -0.09 -9.75 -19.44
CA THR A 51 1.34 -9.65 -19.79
C THR A 51 1.81 -10.59 -20.91
N ASP A 52 0.92 -11.37 -21.55
CA ASP A 52 1.25 -12.43 -22.52
C ASP A 52 2.31 -13.44 -22.00
N GLY A 53 2.19 -13.81 -20.72
CA GLY A 53 3.11 -14.73 -20.04
C GLY A 53 4.48 -14.14 -19.69
N ASN A 54 4.73 -12.86 -20.00
CA ASN A 54 5.97 -12.16 -19.65
C ASN A 54 6.00 -11.78 -18.17
N SER A 55 7.21 -11.66 -17.62
CA SER A 55 7.46 -11.32 -16.21
C SER A 55 7.13 -9.88 -15.78
N THR A 56 6.72 -9.03 -16.72
CA THR A 56 6.87 -7.57 -16.70
C THR A 56 5.84 -6.94 -17.65
N LEU A 57 5.03 -5.96 -17.22
CA LEU A 57 4.09 -5.25 -18.09
C LEU A 57 4.77 -4.08 -18.81
N LYS A 58 5.49 -4.40 -19.89
CA LYS A 58 6.23 -3.42 -20.66
C LYS A 58 5.39 -2.72 -21.74
N ALA A 59 5.35 -1.39 -21.68
CA ALA A 59 4.80 -0.55 -22.76
C ALA A 59 5.51 -0.75 -24.12
N GLU A 60 6.79 -1.18 -24.17
CA GLU A 60 7.47 -1.53 -25.44
C GLU A 60 6.83 -2.73 -26.16
N ASN A 61 6.05 -3.56 -25.47
CA ASN A 61 5.26 -4.65 -26.07
C ASN A 61 3.88 -4.17 -26.58
N GLY A 62 3.49 -2.92 -26.32
CA GLY A 62 2.15 -2.40 -26.63
C GLY A 62 1.06 -2.98 -25.72
N ILE A 63 1.40 -3.25 -24.45
CA ILE A 63 0.47 -3.74 -23.43
C ILE A 63 0.39 -2.70 -22.31
N ASP A 64 -0.77 -2.08 -22.20
CA ASP A 64 -1.10 -1.06 -21.21
C ASP A 64 -2.23 -1.56 -20.30
N VAL A 65 -2.50 -0.86 -19.19
CA VAL A 65 -3.72 -1.12 -18.40
C VAL A 65 -4.94 -0.64 -19.20
N THR A 66 -5.90 -1.52 -19.40
CA THR A 66 -7.19 -1.23 -20.03
C THR A 66 -8.32 -1.30 -19.01
N TYR A 67 -9.36 -0.50 -19.20
CA TYR A 67 -10.53 -0.46 -18.32
C TYR A 67 -11.76 -0.91 -19.10
N ASP A 68 -12.61 -1.75 -18.51
CA ASP A 68 -13.84 -2.20 -19.19
C ASP A 68 -14.85 -1.04 -19.25
N SER A 69 -15.45 -0.84 -20.43
CA SER A 69 -16.44 0.21 -20.72
C SER A 69 -17.70 0.26 -19.83
N ASN A 70 -17.93 -0.78 -19.01
CA ASN A 70 -19.02 -0.87 -18.04
C ASN A 70 -18.60 -0.45 -16.62
N THR A 71 -17.31 -0.15 -16.39
CA THR A 71 -16.72 0.21 -15.09
C THR A 71 -16.70 1.72 -14.89
N SER A 72 -17.05 2.20 -13.69
CA SER A 72 -17.21 3.64 -13.45
C SER A 72 -17.16 4.07 -11.98
N ALA A 73 -16.95 5.36 -11.74
CA ALA A 73 -17.31 5.99 -10.47
C ALA A 73 -18.51 6.91 -10.67
N VAL A 74 -19.65 6.58 -10.06
CA VAL A 74 -20.86 7.41 -10.08
C VAL A 74 -20.86 8.33 -8.87
N LEU A 75 -20.53 9.60 -9.11
CA LEU A 75 -20.63 10.69 -8.16
C LEU A 75 -22.11 11.09 -8.05
N THR A 76 -22.64 11.19 -6.83
CA THR A 76 -24.02 11.60 -6.56
C THR A 76 -24.09 12.63 -5.43
N LEU A 77 -24.61 13.81 -5.73
CA LEU A 77 -24.95 14.84 -4.75
C LEU A 77 -26.38 14.64 -4.19
N LYS A 78 -26.58 14.82 -2.89
CA LYS A 78 -27.89 14.73 -2.23
C LYS A 78 -28.08 15.84 -1.20
N LEU A 79 -29.18 16.59 -1.31
CA LEU A 79 -29.53 17.62 -0.31
C LEU A 79 -30.04 16.97 0.99
N PRO A 80 -29.68 17.49 2.18
CA PRO A 80 -30.12 16.95 3.48
C PRO A 80 -31.64 16.85 3.67
N ASP A 81 -32.43 17.71 3.02
CA ASP A 81 -33.90 17.64 3.07
C ASP A 81 -34.53 16.65 2.06
N GLY A 82 -33.71 15.98 1.24
CA GLY A 82 -34.16 15.04 0.21
C GLY A 82 -34.78 15.70 -1.03
N SER A 83 -34.64 17.01 -1.20
CA SER A 83 -35.04 17.70 -2.43
C SER A 83 -34.04 17.45 -3.58
N ALA A 84 -34.49 17.71 -4.81
CA ALA A 84 -33.66 17.52 -6.00
C ALA A 84 -32.55 18.57 -6.10
N VAL A 85 -31.34 18.12 -6.44
CA VAL A 85 -30.20 18.99 -6.76
C VAL A 85 -30.49 19.73 -8.07
N ASP A 86 -30.10 21.00 -8.14
CA ASP A 86 -30.20 21.82 -9.35
C ASP A 86 -28.80 21.99 -9.96
N ASP A 87 -28.52 21.21 -11.01
CA ASP A 87 -27.18 21.05 -11.61
C ASP A 87 -26.50 22.37 -11.99
N ARG A 88 -27.29 23.42 -12.27
CA ARG A 88 -26.81 24.77 -12.61
C ARG A 88 -26.09 25.48 -11.46
N ASN A 89 -26.22 24.98 -10.24
CA ASN A 89 -25.56 25.51 -9.06
C ASN A 89 -24.29 24.73 -8.69
N ILE A 90 -23.97 23.64 -9.42
CA ILE A 90 -22.73 22.87 -9.25
C ILE A 90 -21.61 23.58 -10.03
N ASP A 91 -20.49 23.85 -9.36
CA ASP A 91 -19.25 24.36 -9.96
C ASP A 91 -18.14 23.30 -9.80
N VAL A 92 -17.56 22.89 -10.92
CA VAL A 92 -16.43 21.94 -11.02
C VAL A 92 -15.16 22.57 -11.59
N THR A 93 -15.09 23.90 -11.74
CA THR A 93 -13.93 24.60 -12.35
C THR A 93 -12.62 24.27 -11.61
N ASP A 94 -12.69 24.26 -10.28
CA ASP A 94 -11.58 23.93 -9.39
C ASP A 94 -11.56 22.45 -8.97
N ALA A 95 -12.52 21.63 -9.44
CA ALA A 95 -12.66 20.25 -8.98
C ALA A 95 -11.63 19.33 -9.63
N ARG A 96 -11.03 18.45 -8.82
CA ARG A 96 -9.97 17.54 -9.26
C ARG A 96 -10.14 16.14 -8.70
N VAL A 97 -9.70 15.16 -9.48
CA VAL A 97 -9.48 13.77 -9.05
C VAL A 97 -7.97 13.59 -8.87
N ARG A 98 -7.56 12.95 -7.79
CA ARG A 98 -6.15 12.57 -7.56
C ARG A 98 -6.05 11.15 -7.05
N VAL A 99 -4.90 10.51 -7.27
CA VAL A 99 -4.46 9.43 -6.40
C VAL A 99 -4.11 10.03 -5.03
N SER A 100 -4.57 9.40 -3.96
CA SER A 100 -4.24 9.76 -2.57
C SER A 100 -3.38 8.68 -1.92
N GLU A 101 -2.86 8.93 -0.73
CA GLU A 101 -2.22 7.89 0.09
C GLU A 101 -3.15 6.68 0.30
N GLY A 102 -2.56 5.48 0.37
CA GLY A 102 -3.23 4.21 0.59
C GLY A 102 -2.22 3.12 0.92
N ASP A 103 -2.69 1.87 1.01
CA ASP A 103 -1.85 0.72 1.39
C ASP A 103 -1.18 0.04 0.19
N GLY A 104 0.10 -0.33 0.34
CA GLY A 104 0.85 -1.10 -0.65
C GLY A 104 1.34 -0.33 -1.88
N TYR A 105 1.14 0.99 -1.96
CA TYR A 105 1.70 1.82 -3.03
C TYR A 105 2.19 3.17 -2.47
N ASN A 106 2.82 3.98 -3.32
CA ASN A 106 3.18 5.36 -3.01
C ASN A 106 2.56 6.27 -4.08
N ALA A 107 1.75 7.26 -3.65
CA ALA A 107 0.99 8.11 -4.56
C ALA A 107 1.89 9.00 -5.44
N ASP A 108 3.05 9.44 -4.96
CA ASP A 108 4.02 10.23 -5.75
C ASP A 108 4.56 9.45 -6.97
N PHE A 109 4.49 8.12 -6.92
CA PHE A 109 4.89 7.22 -7.98
C PHE A 109 3.77 6.90 -9.00
N LEU A 110 2.59 7.51 -8.88
CA LEU A 110 1.48 7.34 -9.81
C LEU A 110 1.08 8.68 -10.43
N THR A 111 0.97 8.73 -11.75
CA THR A 111 0.45 9.91 -12.49
C THR A 111 -0.92 9.59 -13.05
N LEU A 112 -1.94 10.29 -12.55
CA LEU A 112 -3.29 10.31 -13.11
C LEU A 112 -3.41 11.46 -14.11
N LYS A 113 -3.82 11.17 -15.34
CA LYS A 113 -4.07 12.15 -16.41
C LYS A 113 -5.54 12.57 -16.49
N ALA A 114 -6.46 11.68 -16.10
CA ALA A 114 -7.87 12.01 -15.86
C ALA A 114 -8.05 12.77 -14.53
N ASP A 115 -7.28 13.85 -14.31
CA ASP A 115 -7.25 14.60 -13.04
C ASP A 115 -8.45 15.54 -12.85
N THR A 116 -9.41 15.56 -13.79
CA THR A 116 -10.57 16.46 -13.81
C THR A 116 -11.90 15.72 -13.99
N LEU A 117 -12.98 16.36 -13.55
CA LEU A 117 -14.34 15.87 -13.72
C LEU A 117 -14.90 16.30 -15.08
N GLU A 118 -14.58 15.56 -16.13
CA GLU A 118 -15.19 15.76 -17.46
C GLU A 118 -16.67 15.32 -17.50
N GLY A 119 -17.38 15.72 -18.56
CA GLY A 119 -18.79 15.35 -18.78
C GLY A 119 -19.78 16.45 -18.42
N SER A 120 -20.93 16.08 -17.85
CA SER A 120 -22.00 17.01 -17.44
C SER A 120 -22.89 16.40 -16.38
N TRP A 121 -23.14 17.13 -15.30
CA TRP A 121 -24.06 16.72 -14.24
C TRP A 121 -25.50 16.63 -14.76
N THR A 122 -26.24 15.61 -14.31
CA THR A 122 -27.67 15.42 -14.60
C THR A 122 -28.37 14.89 -13.35
N ASP A 123 -29.39 15.61 -12.87
CA ASP A 123 -30.17 15.26 -11.67
C ASP A 123 -29.28 14.99 -10.43
N GLY A 124 -28.20 15.77 -10.29
CA GLY A 124 -27.22 15.65 -9.21
C GLY A 124 -26.21 14.51 -9.36
N GLN A 125 -26.09 13.88 -10.54
CA GLN A 125 -25.16 12.77 -10.80
C GLN A 125 -24.15 13.07 -11.91
N LEU A 126 -22.94 12.52 -11.78
CA LEU A 126 -21.90 12.50 -12.80
C LEU A 126 -21.22 11.12 -12.82
N THR A 127 -20.91 10.61 -14.01
CA THR A 127 -20.12 9.39 -14.20
C THR A 127 -18.68 9.77 -14.56
N TYR A 128 -17.72 9.28 -13.77
CA TYR A 128 -16.29 9.35 -14.03
C TYR A 128 -15.79 7.97 -14.50
N THR A 129 -14.88 7.95 -15.46
CA THR A 129 -14.33 6.75 -16.11
C THR A 129 -12.82 6.90 -16.30
N LEU A 130 -12.12 5.79 -16.59
CA LEU A 130 -10.71 5.78 -16.97
C LEU A 130 -10.57 5.17 -18.37
N GLU A 131 -9.69 5.73 -19.19
CA GLU A 131 -9.23 5.14 -20.46
C GLU A 131 -7.79 4.59 -20.33
N SER A 132 -7.36 3.82 -21.33
CA SER A 132 -6.02 3.22 -21.30
C SER A 132 -4.93 4.30 -21.39
N GLY A 133 -3.96 4.24 -20.48
CA GLY A 133 -2.93 5.26 -20.31
C GLY A 133 -3.33 6.45 -19.44
N ASP A 134 -4.52 6.49 -18.84
CA ASP A 134 -4.88 7.55 -17.88
C ASP A 134 -4.15 7.44 -16.53
N LEU A 135 -3.65 6.25 -16.17
CA LEU A 135 -2.86 6.04 -14.96
C LEU A 135 -1.55 5.30 -15.28
N GLU A 136 -0.42 5.92 -14.94
CA GLU A 136 0.93 5.43 -15.24
C GLU A 136 1.87 5.51 -14.03
N TRP A 137 2.90 4.65 -14.01
CA TRP A 137 3.98 4.73 -13.03
C TRP A 137 4.96 5.85 -13.37
N ASN A 138 5.12 6.77 -12.43
CA ASN A 138 6.02 7.91 -12.49
C ASN A 138 7.43 7.49 -12.05
N ASN A 139 8.35 7.29 -13.00
CA ASN A 139 9.77 7.02 -12.69
C ASN A 139 10.56 8.26 -12.22
N GLY A 140 9.86 9.37 -11.92
CA GLY A 140 10.45 10.63 -11.46
C GLY A 140 11.31 11.27 -12.54
N SER A 141 12.48 11.76 -12.15
CA SER A 141 13.49 12.28 -13.07
C SER A 141 14.63 11.27 -13.34
N TYR A 142 14.44 9.99 -13.03
CA TYR A 142 15.46 8.97 -13.29
C TYR A 142 15.46 8.58 -14.79
N PRO A 143 16.62 8.48 -15.45
CA PRO A 143 16.68 8.05 -16.85
C PRO A 143 16.34 6.55 -16.96
N VAL A 144 15.21 6.23 -17.59
CA VAL A 144 14.68 4.85 -17.73
C VAL A 144 14.55 4.43 -19.20
N ASP A 145 15.68 4.20 -19.86
CA ASP A 145 15.72 3.73 -21.26
C ASP A 145 15.42 2.22 -21.39
N ASN A 146 15.61 1.43 -20.32
CA ASN A 146 15.44 -0.03 -20.32
C ASN A 146 15.14 -0.55 -18.90
N GLY A 147 13.87 -0.58 -18.49
CA GLY A 147 13.43 -1.01 -17.16
C GLY A 147 12.84 0.14 -16.35
N GLY A 148 13.02 0.13 -15.03
CA GLY A 148 12.37 1.06 -14.11
C GLY A 148 11.22 0.40 -13.33
N ILE A 149 10.36 1.23 -12.76
CA ILE A 149 9.10 0.84 -12.11
C ILE A 149 8.04 0.63 -13.18
N GLU A 150 7.33 -0.49 -13.07
CA GLU A 150 6.28 -0.91 -14.01
C GLU A 150 5.14 -1.65 -13.29
N TRP A 151 4.00 -1.77 -13.96
CA TRP A 151 2.93 -2.67 -13.53
C TRP A 151 3.42 -4.13 -13.57
N SER A 152 2.91 -4.96 -12.65
CA SER A 152 3.40 -6.30 -12.27
C SER A 152 4.55 -6.37 -11.26
N ALA A 153 4.97 -5.24 -10.65
CA ALA A 153 5.99 -5.25 -9.60
C ALA A 153 5.53 -6.02 -8.34
N ILE A 154 4.39 -5.65 -7.74
CA ILE A 154 3.96 -6.14 -6.40
C ILE A 154 3.68 -7.65 -6.38
N GLY A 155 3.09 -8.19 -7.45
CA GLY A 155 2.89 -9.64 -7.57
C GLY A 155 4.09 -10.36 -8.20
N GLY A 156 4.93 -9.67 -8.96
CA GLY A 156 6.12 -10.25 -9.59
C GLY A 156 5.80 -11.24 -10.72
N ASP A 157 6.79 -11.42 -11.59
CA ASP A 157 6.80 -12.39 -12.70
C ASP A 157 5.49 -12.41 -13.53
N GLY A 158 4.93 -11.21 -13.77
CA GLY A 158 3.77 -10.97 -14.63
C GLY A 158 2.42 -10.84 -13.93
N ASN A 159 2.38 -10.72 -12.60
CA ASN A 159 1.13 -10.63 -11.84
C ASN A 159 1.12 -9.47 -10.82
N GLY A 160 -0.05 -9.12 -10.29
CA GLY A 160 -0.22 -8.25 -9.11
C GLY A 160 -1.57 -7.52 -9.10
N HIS A 161 -2.13 -7.28 -7.92
CA HIS A 161 -3.37 -6.50 -7.74
C HIS A 161 -3.08 -5.25 -6.89
N TYR A 162 -3.73 -4.14 -7.23
CA TYR A 162 -3.52 -2.82 -6.63
C TYR A 162 -4.89 -2.26 -6.24
N ASN A 163 -5.12 -2.00 -4.95
CA ASN A 163 -6.31 -1.30 -4.45
C ASN A 163 -5.94 0.18 -4.23
N LEU A 164 -6.22 1.04 -5.20
CA LEU A 164 -5.81 2.43 -5.19
C LEU A 164 -6.92 3.33 -4.65
N THR A 165 -6.56 4.29 -3.79
CA THR A 165 -7.49 5.27 -3.24
C THR A 165 -7.46 6.54 -4.08
N PHE A 166 -8.55 6.83 -4.80
CA PHE A 166 -8.72 8.09 -5.52
C PHE A 166 -9.54 9.05 -4.65
N THR A 167 -9.28 10.36 -4.72
CA THR A 167 -10.07 11.39 -4.03
C THR A 167 -10.57 12.44 -5.01
N VAL A 168 -11.89 12.68 -4.99
CA VAL A 168 -12.52 13.85 -5.62
C VAL A 168 -12.51 15.02 -4.63
N SER A 169 -12.10 16.18 -5.11
CA SER A 169 -11.99 17.41 -4.31
C SER A 169 -12.47 18.63 -5.10
N GLY A 170 -12.72 19.74 -4.40
CA GLY A 170 -12.89 21.07 -5.03
C GLY A 170 -14.22 21.37 -5.74
N ILE A 171 -15.21 20.47 -5.66
CA ILE A 171 -16.58 20.74 -6.14
C ILE A 171 -17.24 21.78 -5.21
N LYS A 172 -18.05 22.68 -5.77
CA LYS A 172 -18.89 23.62 -4.99
C LYS A 172 -20.35 23.52 -5.39
N TYR A 173 -21.24 23.86 -4.47
CA TYR A 173 -22.68 24.02 -4.72
C TYR A 173 -23.13 25.41 -4.23
N ASN A 174 -23.75 26.20 -5.11
CA ASN A 174 -24.07 27.62 -4.87
C ASN A 174 -22.87 28.50 -4.43
N GLY A 175 -21.64 28.03 -4.67
CA GLY A 175 -20.39 28.69 -4.26
C GLY A 175 -19.79 28.18 -2.95
N GLU A 176 -20.54 27.38 -2.16
CA GLU A 176 -20.02 26.71 -0.95
C GLU A 176 -19.33 25.40 -1.32
N THR A 177 -18.18 25.11 -0.70
CA THR A 177 -17.41 23.88 -0.96
C THR A 177 -18.15 22.63 -0.47
N ILE A 178 -18.16 21.58 -1.29
CA ILE A 178 -18.59 20.24 -0.91
C ILE A 178 -17.38 19.49 -0.34
N GLU A 179 -17.57 18.70 0.72
CA GLU A 179 -16.49 17.92 1.34
C GLU A 179 -15.87 16.92 0.33
N ASP A 180 -14.54 16.84 0.33
CA ASP A 180 -13.77 15.86 -0.46
C ASP A 180 -14.25 14.44 -0.15
N GLN A 181 -14.28 13.55 -1.16
CA GLN A 181 -14.67 12.15 -1.00
C GLN A 181 -13.70 11.21 -1.71
N SER A 182 -13.32 10.14 -1.02
CA SER A 182 -12.48 9.08 -1.57
C SER A 182 -13.28 7.88 -2.08
N PHE A 183 -12.72 7.15 -3.04
CA PHE A 183 -13.29 5.95 -3.63
C PHE A 183 -12.18 4.99 -4.11
N PRO A 184 -12.41 3.67 -4.11
CA PRO A 184 -11.42 2.70 -4.57
C PRO A 184 -11.39 2.59 -6.10
N VAL A 185 -10.22 2.26 -6.63
CA VAL A 185 -9.96 1.86 -8.02
C VAL A 185 -9.07 0.62 -7.98
N HIS A 186 -9.54 -0.49 -8.55
CA HIS A 186 -8.81 -1.75 -8.55
C HIS A 186 -8.08 -1.94 -9.88
N ILE A 187 -6.83 -2.41 -9.84
CA ILE A 187 -6.07 -2.78 -11.04
C ILE A 187 -5.51 -4.19 -10.90
N TYR A 188 -5.78 -5.05 -11.87
CA TYR A 188 -5.35 -6.45 -11.91
C TYR A 188 -4.40 -6.70 -13.07
N ILE A 189 -3.15 -7.00 -12.74
CA ILE A 189 -2.12 -7.43 -13.69
C ILE A 189 -2.00 -8.95 -13.58
N TYR A 190 -2.07 -9.63 -14.71
CA TYR A 190 -1.94 -11.09 -14.80
C TYR A 190 -1.27 -11.48 -16.10
N GLY A 191 -0.88 -12.74 -16.23
CA GLY A 191 -0.58 -13.28 -17.57
C GLY A 191 0.27 -14.53 -17.57
N ARG A 192 1.04 -14.75 -16.51
CA ARG A 192 1.79 -15.99 -16.31
C ARG A 192 1.02 -16.95 -15.42
N GLU A 193 0.18 -17.78 -16.04
CA GLU A 193 -0.49 -18.88 -15.35
C GLU A 193 0.52 -19.77 -14.61
N PHE A 194 0.35 -19.88 -13.29
CA PHE A 194 1.18 -20.75 -12.44
C PHE A 194 0.91 -22.25 -12.68
N SER A 195 -0.22 -22.58 -13.32
CA SER A 195 -0.69 -23.94 -13.65
C SER A 195 0.39 -24.80 -14.33
N SER A 196 1.23 -24.18 -15.16
CA SER A 196 2.31 -24.87 -15.85
C SER A 196 3.39 -23.93 -16.37
N ARG A 197 4.65 -24.41 -16.35
CA ARG A 197 5.79 -23.70 -16.95
C ARG A 197 6.32 -24.47 -18.15
N LYS A 198 6.58 -23.76 -19.25
CA LYS A 198 7.19 -24.35 -20.45
C LYS A 198 8.69 -24.55 -20.23
N SER A 199 9.14 -25.80 -20.19
CA SER A 199 10.57 -26.12 -20.03
C SER A 199 11.38 -25.85 -21.32
N PRO A 200 12.72 -25.78 -21.27
CA PRO A 200 13.56 -25.43 -22.43
C PRO A 200 13.48 -26.41 -23.63
N ASP A 201 12.89 -27.59 -23.43
CA ASP A 201 12.54 -28.58 -24.46
C ASP A 201 11.21 -28.28 -25.19
N GLY A 202 10.51 -27.21 -24.79
CA GLY A 202 9.22 -26.78 -25.32
C GLY A 202 8.01 -27.47 -24.69
N GLN A 203 8.20 -28.40 -23.75
CA GLN A 203 7.11 -29.10 -23.06
C GLN A 203 6.48 -28.23 -21.97
N ILE A 204 5.17 -28.35 -21.80
CA ILE A 204 4.41 -27.77 -20.69
C ILE A 204 4.44 -28.78 -19.54
N LYS A 205 4.90 -28.37 -18.35
CA LYS A 205 4.99 -29.21 -17.14
C LYS A 205 4.35 -28.52 -15.94
N THR A 206 3.77 -29.29 -15.03
CA THR A 206 3.10 -28.76 -13.83
C THR A 206 4.08 -28.35 -12.74
N ILE A 207 3.57 -27.68 -11.70
CA ILE A 207 4.33 -27.26 -10.50
C ILE A 207 4.99 -28.48 -9.81
N GLU A 208 4.24 -29.57 -9.66
CA GLU A 208 4.70 -30.84 -9.07
C GLU A 208 5.85 -31.46 -9.88
N GLU A 209 5.80 -31.38 -11.21
CA GLU A 209 6.80 -31.96 -12.11
C GLU A 209 8.11 -31.16 -12.17
N GLN A 210 8.10 -29.87 -11.86
CA GLN A 210 9.29 -29.01 -11.89
C GLN A 210 9.99 -28.86 -10.54
N GLY A 211 9.30 -29.11 -9.42
CA GLY A 211 9.90 -29.00 -8.08
C GLY A 211 10.31 -27.56 -7.76
N ASN A 212 9.34 -26.64 -7.71
CA ASN A 212 9.58 -25.26 -7.27
C ASN A 212 10.27 -25.23 -5.90
N GLY A 213 11.13 -24.22 -5.68
CA GLY A 213 11.82 -23.98 -4.41
C GLY A 213 10.92 -23.66 -3.20
N ALA A 214 9.60 -23.76 -3.36
CA ALA A 214 8.60 -23.67 -2.29
C ALA A 214 8.49 -24.98 -1.45
N ALA A 215 9.34 -25.98 -1.71
CA ALA A 215 9.48 -27.19 -0.90
C ALA A 215 9.94 -26.87 0.53
N GLY A 216 8.97 -26.53 1.39
CA GLY A 216 9.18 -26.10 2.77
C GLY A 216 7.97 -25.42 3.43
N TYR A 217 6.91 -25.07 2.67
CA TYR A 217 5.71 -24.41 3.23
C TYR A 217 4.53 -25.36 3.55
N ASP A 218 4.63 -26.66 3.24
CA ASP A 218 3.63 -27.65 3.68
C ASP A 218 3.64 -27.87 5.22
N ASP A 219 4.73 -27.47 5.89
CA ASP A 219 4.88 -27.43 7.36
C ASP A 219 4.62 -26.02 7.94
N LEU A 220 3.69 -25.24 7.35
CA LEU A 220 3.20 -23.99 7.94
C LEU A 220 2.39 -24.27 9.22
N VAL A 221 3.10 -24.35 10.35
CA VAL A 221 2.49 -24.43 11.68
C VAL A 221 1.81 -23.11 12.01
N LEU A 222 0.49 -23.07 11.88
CA LEU A 222 -0.32 -22.00 12.47
C LEU A 222 -0.15 -22.01 13.99
N PRO A 223 -0.11 -20.85 14.67
CA PRO A 223 -0.10 -20.79 16.13
C PRO A 223 -1.31 -21.54 16.73
N GLU A 224 -1.07 -22.37 17.74
CA GLU A 224 -2.16 -22.96 18.53
C GLU A 224 -2.65 -21.96 19.60
N ALA A 225 -3.94 -22.00 19.93
CA ALA A 225 -4.51 -21.19 21.01
C ALA A 225 -3.86 -21.55 22.36
N GLY A 226 -2.95 -20.69 22.84
CA GLY A 226 -2.15 -20.93 24.04
C GLY A 226 -2.83 -20.43 25.31
N PHE A 227 -3.30 -21.35 26.15
CA PHE A 227 -3.95 -21.00 27.42
C PHE A 227 -2.95 -20.99 28.58
N SER A 228 -2.87 -19.87 29.30
CA SER A 228 -2.08 -19.70 30.52
C SER A 228 -2.58 -18.47 31.29
N PRO A 229 -2.96 -18.58 32.58
CA PRO A 229 -3.39 -17.43 33.38
C PRO A 229 -2.22 -16.47 33.64
N LEU A 230 -2.51 -15.20 33.95
CA LEU A 230 -1.46 -14.24 34.31
C LEU A 230 -0.65 -14.73 35.53
N GLU A 231 0.69 -14.72 35.43
CA GLU A 231 1.58 -15.10 36.56
C GLU A 231 1.36 -14.25 37.81
N ALA A 232 0.92 -13.00 37.63
CA ALA A 232 0.42 -12.11 38.67
C ALA A 232 -0.77 -11.32 38.13
N GLN A 233 -1.90 -11.35 38.85
CA GLN A 233 -3.01 -10.44 38.57
C GLN A 233 -2.59 -9.00 38.93
N PRO A 234 -2.92 -7.98 38.12
CA PRO A 234 -2.81 -6.58 38.51
C PRO A 234 -3.79 -6.25 39.65
N ASP A 235 -3.50 -5.22 40.43
CA ASP A 235 -4.45 -4.67 41.41
C ASP A 235 -5.66 -4.05 40.67
N THR A 236 -6.81 -4.71 40.74
CA THR A 236 -8.08 -4.22 40.19
C THR A 236 -8.83 -3.41 41.26
N ASP A 237 -8.89 -2.09 41.12
CA ASP A 237 -9.59 -1.19 42.05
C ASP A 237 -11.12 -1.36 41.99
N ASN A 238 -11.81 -0.58 41.14
CA ASN A 238 -13.28 -0.62 40.99
C ASN A 238 -13.69 -0.85 39.52
N SER A 239 -12.74 -1.22 38.66
CA SER A 239 -12.92 -1.41 37.23
C SER A 239 -12.04 -2.53 36.70
N ALA A 240 -12.39 -3.06 35.53
CA ALA A 240 -11.59 -4.04 34.80
C ALA A 240 -10.23 -3.47 34.36
N VAL A 241 -9.19 -4.31 34.38
CA VAL A 241 -7.82 -3.97 33.96
C VAL A 241 -7.41 -4.86 32.79
N TRP A 242 -6.95 -4.22 31.72
CA TRP A 242 -6.52 -4.88 30.49
C TRP A 242 -5.01 -5.09 30.47
N THR A 243 -4.56 -6.32 30.22
CA THR A 243 -3.15 -6.70 30.04
C THR A 243 -2.98 -7.39 28.68
N TRP A 244 -1.83 -7.23 28.04
CA TRP A 244 -1.42 -7.97 26.84
C TRP A 244 -0.10 -8.69 27.10
N ILE A 245 0.07 -9.88 26.52
CA ILE A 245 1.31 -10.66 26.51
C ILE A 245 1.54 -11.18 25.08
N GLY A 246 2.70 -10.78 24.54
CA GLY A 246 3.31 -11.20 23.27
C GLY A 246 4.77 -10.72 23.25
N ASP A 247 5.53 -10.99 22.19
CA ASP A 247 6.95 -10.64 22.09
C ASP A 247 7.22 -9.39 21.23
N GLY A 248 6.91 -8.23 21.80
CA GLY A 248 7.23 -6.95 21.17
C GLY A 248 6.88 -5.75 22.05
N GLU A 249 6.76 -4.59 21.40
CA GLU A 249 6.20 -3.37 22.02
C GLU A 249 4.69 -3.25 21.80
N LYS A 250 4.13 -4.08 20.92
CA LYS A 250 2.72 -4.16 20.49
C LYS A 250 2.42 -5.55 19.89
N PRO A 251 1.14 -5.98 19.77
CA PRO A 251 0.71 -7.18 19.04
C PRO A 251 1.25 -7.26 17.61
N ILE A 252 1.55 -8.48 17.12
CA ILE A 252 2.18 -8.74 15.82
C ILE A 252 1.40 -9.82 15.07
N LEU A 253 0.30 -9.42 14.43
CA LEU A 253 -0.60 -10.32 13.72
C LEU A 253 0.00 -10.91 12.43
N CYS A 254 1.27 -10.68 12.09
CA CYS A 254 1.91 -11.23 10.88
C CYS A 254 2.96 -12.31 11.15
N ASP A 255 3.19 -12.72 12.40
CA ASP A 255 4.15 -13.78 12.72
C ASP A 255 3.49 -15.16 12.94
N TYR A 256 4.04 -16.01 13.80
CA TYR A 256 3.59 -17.39 14.03
C TYR A 256 3.27 -17.65 15.51
N LEU A 257 3.04 -16.59 16.29
CA LEU A 257 2.84 -16.63 17.73
C LEU A 257 1.43 -16.13 18.09
N THR A 258 0.92 -16.61 19.23
CA THR A 258 -0.43 -16.30 19.69
C THR A 258 -0.40 -15.06 20.55
N ASP A 259 -1.03 -13.98 20.09
CA ASP A 259 -1.22 -12.77 20.89
C ASP A 259 -2.27 -13.04 21.97
N ASN A 260 -1.95 -12.69 23.23
CA ASN A 260 -2.81 -13.00 24.38
C ASN A 260 -3.21 -11.75 25.15
N PHE A 261 -4.52 -11.52 25.27
CA PHE A 261 -5.12 -10.40 25.97
C PHE A 261 -5.85 -10.90 27.21
N TYR A 262 -5.80 -10.14 28.29
CA TYR A 262 -6.37 -10.52 29.58
C TYR A 262 -7.19 -9.38 30.16
N ILE A 263 -8.36 -9.72 30.67
CA ILE A 263 -9.22 -8.84 31.45
C ILE A 263 -9.21 -9.36 32.88
N SER A 264 -8.55 -8.64 33.78
CA SER A 264 -8.65 -8.86 35.22
C SER A 264 -9.83 -8.04 35.75
N TRP A 265 -10.79 -8.70 36.38
CA TRP A 265 -12.05 -8.10 36.80
C TRP A 265 -12.01 -7.65 38.29
N PRO A 266 -12.72 -6.58 38.67
CA PRO A 266 -12.72 -6.06 40.04
C PRO A 266 -13.41 -7.02 41.04
N GLU A 267 -13.09 -6.89 42.33
CA GLU A 267 -13.61 -7.77 43.38
C GLU A 267 -15.16 -7.80 43.38
N GLY A 268 -15.73 -9.00 43.46
CA GLY A 268 -17.19 -9.20 43.40
C GLY A 268 -17.75 -9.33 41.99
N THR A 269 -16.88 -9.39 40.96
CA THR A 269 -17.26 -9.81 39.61
C THR A 269 -17.26 -11.33 39.48
N ASP A 270 -18.17 -11.84 38.65
CA ASP A 270 -18.14 -13.19 38.08
C ASP A 270 -18.37 -13.08 36.56
N ALA A 271 -17.29 -13.27 35.79
CA ALA A 271 -17.28 -13.27 34.33
C ALA A 271 -17.32 -14.68 33.71
N SER A 272 -17.56 -15.73 34.52
CA SER A 272 -17.43 -17.14 34.08
C SER A 272 -18.49 -17.60 33.07
N ALA A 273 -19.47 -16.75 32.77
CA ALA A 273 -20.51 -16.97 31.77
C ALA A 273 -20.24 -16.33 30.40
N LEU A 274 -19.13 -15.60 30.22
CA LEU A 274 -18.73 -15.06 28.91
C LEU A 274 -18.42 -16.17 27.90
N ALA A 275 -18.83 -15.96 26.64
CA ALA A 275 -18.51 -16.82 25.50
C ALA A 275 -17.87 -16.02 24.34
N ASN A 276 -17.29 -16.69 23.34
CA ASN A 276 -16.70 -16.01 22.17
C ASN A 276 -17.69 -15.06 21.44
N SER A 277 -19.00 -15.33 21.54
CA SER A 277 -20.09 -14.51 20.99
C SER A 277 -20.26 -13.15 21.66
N ASP A 278 -19.72 -13.00 22.87
CA ASP A 278 -19.84 -11.80 23.70
C ASP A 278 -18.65 -10.87 23.48
N ILE A 279 -17.74 -11.25 22.58
CA ILE A 279 -16.55 -10.53 22.15
C ILE A 279 -16.73 -10.16 20.67
N THR A 280 -16.19 -9.01 20.27
CA THR A 280 -15.98 -8.68 18.85
C THR A 280 -14.59 -8.07 18.72
N ILE A 281 -13.78 -8.62 17.81
CA ILE A 281 -12.44 -8.09 17.51
C ILE A 281 -12.47 -7.51 16.10
N THR A 282 -12.11 -6.23 15.96
CA THR A 282 -12.08 -5.52 14.67
C THR A 282 -10.70 -4.93 14.43
N LEU A 283 -10.12 -5.22 13.27
CA LEU A 283 -8.91 -4.58 12.77
C LEU A 283 -9.31 -3.36 11.93
N HIS A 284 -8.56 -2.26 12.02
CA HIS A 284 -8.79 -1.03 11.25
C HIS A 284 -7.52 -0.55 10.55
N SER A 285 -7.60 -0.24 9.24
CA SER A 285 -6.51 0.40 8.50
C SER A 285 -6.55 1.93 8.65
N LYS A 286 -5.42 2.59 8.39
CA LYS A 286 -5.34 4.06 8.34
C LYS A 286 -6.32 4.67 7.33
N TYR A 287 -6.68 3.94 6.27
CA TYR A 287 -7.42 4.44 5.12
C TYR A 287 -8.91 4.04 5.12
N GLY A 288 -9.36 3.28 6.12
CA GLY A 288 -10.78 3.02 6.39
C GLY A 288 -11.26 1.59 6.16
N ASP A 289 -10.38 0.67 5.74
CA ASP A 289 -10.71 -0.76 5.68
C ASP A 289 -10.87 -1.32 7.10
N THR A 290 -11.79 -2.28 7.25
CA THR A 290 -12.05 -2.96 8.52
C THR A 290 -12.26 -4.45 8.33
N LEU A 291 -11.59 -5.27 9.15
CA LEU A 291 -11.80 -6.71 9.21
C LEU A 291 -12.31 -7.11 10.60
N VAL A 292 -13.47 -7.74 10.67
CA VAL A 292 -13.97 -8.37 11.91
C VAL A 292 -13.51 -9.82 11.93
N LEU A 293 -12.86 -10.25 13.02
CA LEU A 293 -12.34 -11.60 13.17
C LEU A 293 -13.44 -12.60 13.58
N ASN A 294 -13.31 -13.86 13.16
CA ASN A 294 -14.29 -14.91 13.38
C ASN A 294 -14.17 -15.57 14.78
N PRO A 295 -15.22 -15.51 15.63
CA PRO A 295 -15.21 -16.10 16.96
C PRO A 295 -15.11 -17.63 16.93
N GLY A 296 -14.02 -18.18 17.45
CA GLY A 296 -13.73 -19.62 17.48
C GLY A 296 -12.88 -20.13 16.32
N GLU A 297 -12.53 -19.28 15.36
CA GLU A 297 -11.60 -19.57 14.27
C GLU A 297 -10.32 -18.72 14.44
N ASP A 298 -10.47 -17.40 14.40
CA ASP A 298 -9.38 -16.43 14.50
C ASP A 298 -8.98 -16.11 15.95
N TYR A 299 -9.92 -16.27 16.89
CA TYR A 299 -9.69 -16.09 18.32
C TYR A 299 -10.56 -17.01 19.18
N SER A 300 -10.14 -17.24 20.42
CA SER A 300 -10.90 -18.00 21.42
C SER A 300 -10.72 -17.42 22.82
N ILE A 301 -11.69 -17.61 23.71
CA ILE A 301 -11.59 -17.15 25.10
C ILE A 301 -11.58 -18.30 26.11
N GLN A 302 -10.87 -18.09 27.21
CA GLN A 302 -11.03 -18.85 28.44
C GLN A 302 -11.40 -17.89 29.57
N THR A 303 -12.57 -18.08 30.17
CA THR A 303 -13.07 -17.21 31.25
C THR A 303 -13.18 -17.93 32.59
N GLY A 304 -12.94 -17.19 33.66
CA GLY A 304 -13.17 -17.56 35.06
C GLY A 304 -13.96 -16.47 35.78
N THR A 305 -13.99 -16.51 37.11
CA THR A 305 -14.76 -15.51 37.88
C THR A 305 -14.11 -14.12 37.84
N MET A 306 -12.78 -14.05 37.98
CA MET A 306 -12.01 -12.78 38.10
C MET A 306 -11.01 -12.53 36.95
N GLU A 307 -10.91 -13.43 35.97
CA GLU A 307 -10.00 -13.32 34.82
C GLU A 307 -10.71 -13.82 33.55
N THR A 308 -10.52 -13.13 32.44
CA THR A 308 -10.84 -13.63 31.09
C THR A 308 -9.63 -13.48 30.19
N GLN A 309 -9.11 -14.59 29.67
CA GLN A 309 -8.09 -14.63 28.63
C GLN A 309 -8.77 -14.66 27.24
N ILE A 310 -8.27 -13.87 26.31
CA ILE A 310 -8.62 -13.85 24.89
C ILE A 310 -7.34 -14.17 24.11
N SER A 311 -7.29 -15.34 23.49
CA SER A 311 -6.15 -15.81 22.70
C SER A 311 -6.43 -15.62 21.21
N VAL A 312 -5.55 -14.90 20.53
CA VAL A 312 -5.64 -14.56 19.10
C VAL A 312 -4.48 -15.24 18.36
N PRO A 313 -4.68 -16.47 17.84
CA PRO A 313 -3.77 -17.13 16.90
C PRO A 313 -3.99 -16.67 15.44
N TYR A 314 -4.67 -15.55 15.22
CA TYR A 314 -4.91 -15.01 13.88
C TYR A 314 -3.60 -14.54 13.24
N VAL A 315 -3.31 -15.02 12.02
CA VAL A 315 -2.17 -14.55 11.22
C VAL A 315 -2.66 -13.88 9.94
N TYR A 316 -2.38 -12.60 9.82
CA TYR A 316 -2.59 -11.77 8.65
C TYR A 316 -1.48 -12.02 7.62
N TRP A 317 -1.83 -12.75 6.56
CA TRP A 317 -0.94 -13.09 5.46
C TRP A 317 -0.86 -12.08 4.29
N PRO A 318 -1.90 -11.28 3.98
CA PRO A 318 -1.80 -10.25 2.93
C PRO A 318 -0.85 -9.11 3.30
N PHE A 319 -0.48 -8.30 2.30
CA PHE A 319 0.33 -7.08 2.47
C PHE A 319 -0.51 -5.79 2.45
N THR A 320 -1.81 -5.92 2.11
CA THR A 320 -2.78 -4.84 1.94
C THR A 320 -4.19 -5.39 2.20
N PRO A 321 -5.10 -4.67 2.90
CA PRO A 321 -4.85 -3.44 3.67
C PRO A 321 -3.81 -3.61 4.80
N VAL A 322 -3.29 -2.50 5.32
CA VAL A 322 -2.38 -2.49 6.47
C VAL A 322 -3.18 -2.06 7.70
N TYR A 323 -3.56 -3.04 8.52
CA TYR A 323 -4.27 -2.78 9.76
C TYR A 323 -3.32 -2.18 10.79
N THR A 324 -3.63 -0.96 11.23
CA THR A 324 -2.81 -0.18 12.16
C THR A 324 -3.22 -0.38 13.61
N THR A 325 -4.50 -0.68 13.86
CA THR A 325 -5.07 -0.89 15.20
C THR A 325 -6.01 -2.08 15.24
N MET A 326 -6.10 -2.72 16.41
CA MET A 326 -7.10 -3.74 16.75
C MET A 326 -7.95 -3.24 17.92
N GLU A 327 -9.26 -3.23 17.74
CA GLU A 327 -10.24 -2.97 18.80
C GLU A 327 -10.83 -4.30 19.29
N ILE A 328 -10.78 -4.53 20.60
CA ILE A 328 -11.51 -5.61 21.28
C ILE A 328 -12.68 -4.98 22.03
N CYS A 329 -13.91 -5.32 21.61
CA CYS A 329 -15.16 -5.00 22.31
C CYS A 329 -15.69 -6.24 23.06
N VAL A 330 -16.24 -6.03 24.25
CA VAL A 330 -16.80 -7.06 25.13
C VAL A 330 -18.17 -6.62 25.64
N ASP A 331 -19.22 -7.36 25.29
CA ASP A 331 -20.56 -7.18 25.85
C ASP A 331 -20.65 -7.91 27.19
N THR A 332 -20.78 -7.15 28.28
CA THR A 332 -20.78 -7.71 29.64
C THR A 332 -22.18 -8.08 30.12
N GLN A 333 -23.20 -8.21 29.25
CA GLN A 333 -24.55 -8.66 29.63
C GLN A 333 -24.57 -10.00 30.39
N ASN A 334 -23.62 -10.91 30.11
CA ASN A 334 -23.49 -12.20 30.80
C ASN A 334 -22.64 -12.12 32.10
N VAL A 335 -21.95 -11.01 32.35
CA VAL A 335 -21.12 -10.79 33.55
C VAL A 335 -21.98 -10.31 34.70
N THR A 336 -21.75 -10.83 35.91
CA THR A 336 -22.37 -10.28 37.14
C THR A 336 -21.32 -9.55 37.98
N GLY A 337 -21.65 -8.40 38.55
CA GLY A 337 -20.70 -7.59 39.32
C GLY A 337 -20.76 -6.10 38.97
N PRO A 338 -19.73 -5.31 39.33
CA PRO A 338 -19.67 -3.87 39.07
C PRO A 338 -19.76 -3.48 37.59
N GLU A 339 -19.17 -4.29 36.70
CA GLU A 339 -19.05 -4.00 35.26
C GLU A 339 -20.18 -4.58 34.40
N GLY A 340 -21.11 -5.35 34.99
CA GLY A 340 -22.11 -6.14 34.26
C GLY A 340 -23.19 -5.32 33.55
N GLY A 341 -23.54 -5.71 32.32
CA GLY A 341 -24.53 -5.00 31.49
C GLY A 341 -24.01 -3.71 30.83
N THR A 342 -22.71 -3.64 30.58
CA THR A 342 -22.02 -2.56 29.86
C THR A 342 -21.33 -3.11 28.59
N ILE A 343 -20.65 -2.25 27.84
CA ILE A 343 -19.70 -2.67 26.82
C ILE A 343 -18.33 -2.14 27.23
N LEU A 344 -17.34 -3.01 27.32
CA LEU A 344 -15.94 -2.65 27.53
C LEU A 344 -15.20 -2.69 26.20
N THR A 345 -14.50 -1.61 25.87
CA THR A 345 -13.76 -1.46 24.61
C THR A 345 -12.30 -1.18 24.90
N LYS A 346 -11.40 -1.88 24.22
CA LYS A 346 -9.95 -1.67 24.32
C LYS A 346 -9.29 -1.75 22.95
N THR A 347 -8.76 -0.62 22.51
CA THR A 347 -7.91 -0.53 21.30
C THR A 347 -6.44 -0.77 21.64
N TYR A 348 -5.74 -1.43 20.73
CA TYR A 348 -4.29 -1.62 20.67
C TYR A 348 -3.77 -1.15 19.32
N ASP A 349 -2.63 -0.45 19.30
CA ASP A 349 -1.82 -0.33 18.10
C ASP A 349 -1.23 -1.70 17.78
N ILE A 350 -1.10 -2.07 16.49
CA ILE A 350 -0.60 -3.40 16.09
C ILE A 350 0.47 -3.30 15.01
N ALA A 351 1.13 -4.42 14.71
CA ALA A 351 1.67 -4.70 13.39
C ALA A 351 0.82 -5.78 12.73
N SER A 352 0.33 -5.53 11.52
CA SER A 352 -0.29 -6.56 10.68
C SER A 352 0.57 -6.93 9.47
N VAL A 353 1.65 -6.19 9.17
CA VAL A 353 2.48 -6.45 7.98
C VAL A 353 3.98 -6.31 8.30
N TYR A 354 4.79 -7.24 7.79
CA TYR A 354 6.25 -7.06 7.78
C TYR A 354 6.67 -5.96 6.80
N THR A 355 7.54 -5.06 7.26
CA THR A 355 8.31 -4.14 6.41
C THR A 355 9.00 -4.96 5.32
N HIS A 356 8.84 -4.60 4.05
CA HIS A 356 9.19 -5.49 2.95
C HIS A 356 9.70 -4.77 1.70
N MET A 357 10.28 -5.53 0.78
CA MET A 357 10.85 -5.03 -0.46
C MET A 357 10.20 -5.70 -1.68
N VAL A 358 9.95 -4.92 -2.72
CA VAL A 358 9.55 -5.38 -4.06
C VAL A 358 10.64 -4.97 -5.06
N GLN A 359 10.92 -5.83 -6.05
CA GLN A 359 11.86 -5.53 -7.13
C GLN A 359 11.12 -5.41 -8.47
N SER A 360 11.47 -4.38 -9.26
CA SER A 360 11.01 -4.17 -10.64
C SER A 360 12.18 -3.86 -11.58
N GLY A 361 11.97 -4.00 -12.90
CA GLY A 361 13.04 -3.93 -13.89
C GLY A 361 14.01 -5.13 -13.82
N GLY A 362 15.19 -4.99 -14.41
CA GLY A 362 16.25 -6.01 -14.33
C GLY A 362 16.04 -7.32 -15.09
N GLY A 363 14.96 -7.47 -15.87
CA GLY A 363 14.58 -8.74 -16.52
C GLY A 363 15.57 -9.33 -17.54
N MET A 364 16.62 -8.58 -17.93
CA MET A 364 17.76 -9.09 -18.71
C MET A 364 19.05 -8.38 -18.30
N ASP A 365 20.09 -9.16 -17.96
CA ASP A 365 21.47 -8.67 -17.81
C ASP A 365 21.96 -8.09 -19.14
N ARG A 366 22.05 -6.77 -19.21
CA ARG A 366 22.51 -5.96 -20.34
C ARG A 366 23.04 -4.62 -19.81
N ASP A 367 23.76 -3.91 -20.66
CA ASP A 367 24.08 -2.50 -20.45
C ASP A 367 22.82 -1.64 -20.26
N LEU A 368 22.91 -0.66 -19.36
CA LEU A 368 21.89 0.35 -19.07
C LEU A 368 20.50 -0.20 -18.66
N THR A 369 20.39 -1.45 -18.17
CA THR A 369 19.13 -1.94 -17.57
C THR A 369 18.93 -1.31 -16.20
N VAL A 370 17.80 -0.63 -16.00
CA VAL A 370 17.42 -0.06 -14.70
C VAL A 370 16.70 -1.12 -13.86
N VAL A 371 17.09 -1.22 -12.59
CA VAL A 371 16.47 -2.06 -11.55
C VAL A 371 15.99 -1.15 -10.42
N CYS A 372 14.79 -1.42 -9.91
CA CYS A 372 14.16 -0.63 -8.86
C CYS A 372 13.85 -1.52 -7.65
N TYR A 373 14.30 -1.10 -6.48
CA TYR A 373 14.00 -1.74 -5.19
C TYR A 373 13.07 -0.82 -4.39
N GLN A 374 11.79 -1.17 -4.32
CA GLN A 374 10.78 -0.41 -3.60
C GLN A 374 10.58 -0.98 -2.19
N PHE A 375 10.67 -0.13 -1.17
CA PHE A 375 10.57 -0.51 0.23
C PHE A 375 9.24 -0.03 0.82
N PHE A 376 8.51 -0.93 1.47
CA PHE A 376 7.21 -0.65 2.08
C PHE A 376 7.27 -0.79 3.60
N GLY A 377 6.61 0.13 4.29
CA GLY A 377 6.54 0.15 5.75
C GLY A 377 7.66 0.92 6.46
N LEU A 378 8.50 1.69 5.77
CA LEU A 378 9.54 2.54 6.38
C LEU A 378 9.11 4.02 6.40
N LYS A 379 9.14 4.67 7.57
CA LYS A 379 8.78 6.10 7.74
C LYS A 379 9.97 7.06 7.72
N ASN A 380 11.21 6.53 7.75
CA ASN A 380 12.45 7.32 7.83
C ASN A 380 13.54 6.88 6.83
N LEU A 381 13.13 6.23 5.73
CA LEU A 381 14.00 6.01 4.57
C LEU A 381 14.25 7.36 3.87
N THR A 382 15.48 7.85 3.93
CA THR A 382 15.88 9.20 3.47
C THR A 382 17.16 9.22 2.63
N SER A 383 17.92 8.12 2.62
CA SER A 383 19.03 7.90 1.69
C SER A 383 19.10 6.42 1.30
N TRP A 384 19.68 6.10 0.13
CA TRP A 384 19.74 4.72 -0.35
C TRP A 384 20.74 3.89 0.48
N GLU A 385 21.74 4.55 1.08
CA GLU A 385 22.77 3.96 1.95
C GLU A 385 22.20 3.23 3.18
N GLN A 386 20.96 3.52 3.58
CA GLN A 386 20.26 2.83 4.67
C GLN A 386 19.79 1.41 4.28
N VAL A 387 19.68 1.11 3.00
CA VAL A 387 19.08 -0.15 2.48
C VAL A 387 19.90 -0.82 1.38
N VAL A 388 20.83 -0.11 0.74
CA VAL A 388 21.73 -0.60 -0.31
C VAL A 388 23.19 -0.21 0.00
N SER A 389 24.08 -1.17 -0.20
CA SER A 389 25.53 -1.01 -0.04
C SER A 389 26.15 -0.10 -1.12
N PRO A 390 27.12 0.78 -0.77
CA PRO A 390 27.80 1.60 -1.77
C PRO A 390 28.49 0.74 -2.82
N ALA A 391 28.32 1.12 -4.08
CA ALA A 391 28.93 0.44 -5.21
C ALA A 391 30.37 0.93 -5.42
N SER A 392 31.26 0.02 -5.81
CA SER A 392 32.63 0.31 -6.21
C SER A 392 33.05 -0.60 -7.35
N TYR A 393 34.13 -0.28 -8.05
CA TYR A 393 34.73 -1.19 -9.03
C TYR A 393 36.26 -1.20 -8.97
N TYR A 394 36.84 -2.30 -9.45
CA TYR A 394 38.25 -2.43 -9.78
C TYR A 394 38.40 -3.02 -11.19
N PHE A 395 39.61 -3.00 -11.75
CA PHE A 395 39.89 -3.54 -13.09
C PHE A 395 40.64 -4.86 -13.01
N ALA A 396 40.11 -5.91 -13.65
CA ALA A 396 40.64 -7.27 -13.64
C ALA A 396 40.91 -7.78 -15.06
N TYR A 397 41.96 -8.58 -15.23
CA TYR A 397 42.36 -9.19 -16.49
C TYR A 397 42.35 -10.72 -16.34
N LYS A 398 41.84 -11.38 -17.38
CA LYS A 398 41.80 -12.84 -17.51
C LYS A 398 42.75 -13.27 -18.61
N SER A 399 43.68 -14.17 -18.31
CA SER A 399 44.50 -14.80 -19.35
C SER A 399 43.67 -15.77 -20.20
N SER A 400 44.12 -16.03 -21.41
CA SER A 400 43.42 -16.93 -22.35
C SER A 400 43.54 -18.42 -22.00
N ASP A 401 44.33 -18.80 -21.00
CA ASP A 401 44.59 -20.19 -20.63
C ASP A 401 43.46 -20.77 -19.75
N ALA A 402 42.47 -21.35 -20.42
CA ALA A 402 41.27 -21.92 -19.80
C ALA A 402 41.56 -23.15 -18.90
N GLY A 403 41.98 -22.91 -17.66
CA GLY A 403 42.22 -23.95 -16.64
C GLY A 403 42.15 -23.52 -15.17
N ALA A 404 42.12 -22.22 -14.87
CA ALA A 404 42.00 -21.71 -13.50
C ALA A 404 40.63 -21.98 -12.86
N LYS A 405 40.58 -22.07 -11.52
CA LYS A 405 39.33 -22.13 -10.74
C LYS A 405 38.75 -20.76 -10.42
N ASP A 406 39.56 -19.72 -10.46
CA ASP A 406 39.12 -18.33 -10.38
C ASP A 406 38.92 -17.75 -11.79
N PRO A 407 37.98 -16.80 -11.98
CA PRO A 407 37.73 -16.22 -13.29
C PRO A 407 38.75 -15.15 -13.71
N TRP A 408 39.59 -14.65 -12.79
CA TRP A 408 40.56 -13.57 -13.00
C TRP A 408 41.95 -14.01 -12.55
N GLU A 409 43.01 -13.49 -13.18
CA GLU A 409 44.41 -13.82 -12.85
C GLU A 409 45.24 -12.60 -12.43
N TYR A 410 44.87 -11.40 -12.91
CA TYR A 410 45.66 -10.19 -12.75
C TYR A 410 44.76 -8.98 -12.51
N TYR A 411 45.21 -8.04 -11.67
CA TYR A 411 44.50 -6.81 -11.34
C TYR A 411 45.32 -5.57 -11.67
N TYR A 412 44.64 -4.49 -12.02
CA TYR A 412 45.24 -3.18 -12.27
C TYR A 412 45.47 -2.42 -10.96
N ALA A 413 46.68 -1.89 -10.78
CA ALA A 413 47.06 -1.09 -9.63
C ALA A 413 47.91 0.11 -10.06
N GLU A 414 48.06 1.10 -9.18
CA GLU A 414 48.92 2.28 -9.36
C GLU A 414 49.82 2.47 -8.13
N ASP A 415 51.07 2.86 -8.35
CA ASP A 415 52.00 3.18 -7.25
C ASP A 415 51.72 4.56 -6.61
N GLU A 416 52.49 4.94 -5.58
CA GLU A 416 52.38 6.26 -4.91
C GLU A 416 52.51 7.47 -5.86
N ASN A 417 53.01 7.27 -7.09
CA ASN A 417 53.21 8.30 -8.11
C ASN A 417 52.14 8.24 -9.23
N GLY A 418 51.20 7.30 -9.19
CA GLY A 418 50.22 7.04 -10.26
C GLY A 418 50.77 6.18 -11.40
N THR A 419 51.88 5.45 -11.19
CA THR A 419 52.48 4.57 -12.20
C THR A 419 51.72 3.25 -12.27
N PRO A 420 51.16 2.87 -13.43
CA PRO A 420 50.37 1.64 -13.54
C PRO A 420 51.24 0.39 -13.43
N TYR A 421 50.78 -0.59 -12.65
CA TYR A 421 51.39 -1.91 -12.54
C TYR A 421 50.33 -3.02 -12.44
N ILE A 422 50.79 -4.27 -12.47
CA ILE A 422 49.95 -5.46 -12.37
C ILE A 422 50.29 -6.23 -11.10
N THR A 423 49.25 -6.68 -10.40
CA THR A 423 49.34 -7.50 -9.20
C THR A 423 48.46 -8.74 -9.33
N GLU A 424 48.85 -9.83 -8.65
CA GLU A 424 48.04 -11.03 -8.47
C GLU A 424 47.16 -10.92 -7.19
N ASN A 425 47.36 -9.87 -6.38
CA ASN A 425 46.61 -9.61 -5.16
C ASN A 425 45.45 -8.63 -5.39
N GLN A 426 44.21 -9.07 -5.21
CA GLN A 426 43.04 -8.21 -5.38
C GLN A 426 42.99 -7.04 -4.36
N GLU A 427 43.59 -7.20 -3.17
CA GLU A 427 43.60 -6.13 -2.15
C GLU A 427 44.49 -4.93 -2.53
N GLU A 428 45.39 -5.11 -3.51
CA GLU A 428 46.22 -4.04 -4.09
C GLU A 428 45.56 -3.36 -5.32
N ALA A 429 44.43 -3.88 -5.80
CA ALA A 429 43.78 -3.37 -7.00
C ALA A 429 43.23 -1.95 -6.80
N LYS A 430 43.46 -1.06 -7.76
CA LYS A 430 42.92 0.31 -7.72
C LYS A 430 41.39 0.26 -7.78
N THR A 431 40.77 0.53 -6.65
CA THR A 431 39.32 0.58 -6.49
C THR A 431 38.82 2.02 -6.64
N SER A 432 37.70 2.18 -7.34
CA SER A 432 37.02 3.47 -7.59
C SER A 432 35.58 3.43 -7.07
N ASP A 433 35.01 4.59 -6.76
CA ASP A 433 33.56 4.69 -6.51
C ASP A 433 32.77 4.31 -7.77
N ALA A 434 31.60 3.69 -7.56
CA ALA A 434 30.67 3.34 -8.61
C ALA A 434 29.22 3.78 -8.30
N CYS A 435 29.01 4.64 -7.30
CA CYS A 435 27.67 5.10 -6.92
C CYS A 435 27.13 6.19 -7.85
N GLY A 436 28.02 6.98 -8.47
CA GLY A 436 27.68 8.13 -9.31
C GLY A 436 26.95 7.79 -10.63
N ALA A 437 26.45 8.84 -11.30
CA ALA A 437 25.62 8.74 -12.50
C ALA A 437 26.32 8.23 -13.76
N ASP A 438 27.66 8.24 -13.78
CA ASP A 438 28.49 7.63 -14.83
C ASP A 438 28.70 6.11 -14.62
N GLU A 439 28.16 5.56 -13.52
CA GLU A 439 28.29 4.18 -13.07
C GLU A 439 26.91 3.68 -12.56
N LYS A 440 26.78 3.06 -11.37
CA LYS A 440 25.50 2.47 -10.91
C LYS A 440 24.37 3.47 -10.67
N ASN A 441 24.64 4.77 -10.66
CA ASN A 441 23.64 5.83 -10.55
C ASN A 441 22.65 5.57 -9.40
N LEU A 442 23.17 5.29 -8.20
CA LEU A 442 22.36 4.93 -7.03
C LEU A 442 21.60 6.17 -6.54
N GLN A 443 20.26 6.10 -6.61
CA GLN A 443 19.39 7.19 -6.16
C GLN A 443 18.19 6.63 -5.39
N LEU A 444 17.88 7.26 -4.25
CA LEU A 444 16.58 7.09 -3.59
C LEU A 444 15.63 8.17 -4.13
N LEU A 445 14.49 7.75 -4.68
CA LEU A 445 13.35 8.60 -4.98
C LEU A 445 12.18 8.10 -4.13
N GLY A 446 11.60 8.94 -3.27
CA GLY A 446 10.56 8.53 -2.32
C GLY A 446 10.96 7.28 -1.53
N ASN A 447 10.28 6.15 -1.79
CA ASN A 447 10.55 4.85 -1.18
C ASN A 447 11.23 3.82 -2.12
N VAL A 448 11.79 4.26 -3.25
CA VAL A 448 12.39 3.40 -4.28
C VAL A 448 13.87 3.73 -4.47
N VAL A 449 14.74 2.74 -4.33
CA VAL A 449 16.14 2.84 -4.77
C VAL A 449 16.25 2.36 -6.21
N PHE A 450 16.66 3.27 -7.09
CA PHE A 450 17.00 3.01 -8.48
C PHE A 450 18.50 2.68 -8.61
N THR A 451 18.82 1.72 -9.46
CA THR A 451 20.20 1.37 -9.85
C THR A 451 20.27 1.03 -11.33
N THR A 452 21.36 1.41 -11.99
CA THR A 452 21.61 1.15 -13.41
C THR A 452 22.67 0.05 -13.57
N THR A 453 22.35 -1.02 -14.30
CA THR A 453 23.37 -1.97 -14.75
C THR A 453 24.25 -1.32 -15.81
N HIS A 454 25.52 -1.72 -15.84
CA HIS A 454 26.46 -1.27 -16.86
C HIS A 454 27.24 -2.49 -17.29
N ASP A 455 27.21 -2.77 -18.59
CA ASP A 455 28.20 -3.65 -19.19
C ASP A 455 29.56 -2.92 -19.17
N THR A 456 30.63 -3.68 -19.19
CA THR A 456 31.88 -3.23 -18.58
C THR A 456 32.79 -2.57 -19.61
N ASP A 457 32.76 -1.24 -19.66
CA ASP A 457 33.76 -0.45 -20.38
C ASP A 457 35.19 -0.90 -19.99
N PRO A 458 36.03 -1.30 -20.96
CA PRO A 458 37.34 -1.86 -20.66
C PRO A 458 38.39 -0.77 -20.45
N LEU A 459 39.33 -1.02 -19.53
CA LEU A 459 40.55 -0.20 -19.41
C LEU A 459 41.64 -0.76 -20.33
N GLU A 460 41.97 -0.02 -21.39
CA GLU A 460 43.15 -0.27 -22.21
C GLU A 460 44.37 0.48 -21.65
N VAL A 461 45.45 -0.25 -21.36
CA VAL A 461 46.68 0.34 -20.80
C VAL A 461 47.93 -0.45 -21.25
N GLU A 462 49.05 0.26 -21.46
CA GLU A 462 50.36 -0.36 -21.71
C GLU A 462 51.19 -0.40 -20.42
N ILE A 463 51.62 -1.60 -20.02
CA ILE A 463 52.43 -1.85 -18.82
C ILE A 463 53.65 -2.69 -19.25
N ASP A 464 54.85 -2.25 -18.88
CA ASP A 464 56.14 -2.85 -19.30
C ASP A 464 56.29 -3.11 -20.82
N GLY A 465 55.68 -2.27 -21.66
CA GLY A 465 55.73 -2.39 -23.12
C GLY A 465 54.77 -3.45 -23.69
N LYS A 466 53.80 -3.93 -22.90
CA LYS A 466 52.73 -4.83 -23.31
C LYS A 466 51.37 -4.16 -23.07
N ALA A 467 50.50 -4.21 -24.08
CA ALA A 467 49.12 -3.76 -23.95
C ALA A 467 48.27 -4.81 -23.18
N TYR A 468 47.38 -4.31 -22.33
CA TYR A 468 46.38 -5.06 -21.58
C TYR A 468 45.02 -4.38 -21.73
N THR A 469 43.96 -5.19 -21.76
CA THR A 469 42.56 -4.76 -21.81
C THR A 469 41.87 -5.36 -20.60
N PHE A 470 41.68 -4.59 -19.53
CA PHE A 470 41.04 -5.05 -18.29
C PHE A 470 39.53 -4.89 -18.36
N THR A 471 38.81 -5.85 -17.80
CA THR A 471 37.36 -5.79 -17.56
C THR A 471 37.08 -5.09 -16.22
N LYS A 472 36.11 -4.17 -16.19
CA LYS A 472 35.63 -3.57 -14.94
C LYS A 472 34.88 -4.63 -14.11
N VAL A 473 35.16 -4.75 -12.81
CA VAL A 473 34.50 -5.69 -11.90
C VAL A 473 33.86 -4.91 -10.75
N TYR A 474 32.53 -4.92 -10.68
CA TYR A 474 31.76 -4.22 -9.66
C TYR A 474 31.63 -5.03 -8.36
N SER A 475 31.60 -4.33 -7.23
CA SER A 475 31.18 -4.83 -5.91
C SER A 475 30.24 -3.82 -5.24
N GLY A 476 29.49 -4.26 -4.21
CA GLY A 476 28.43 -3.44 -3.61
C GLY A 476 27.26 -3.20 -4.57
N GLY A 477 26.49 -2.13 -4.38
CA GLY A 477 25.28 -1.84 -5.16
C GLY A 477 24.15 -2.83 -4.93
N LYS A 478 24.15 -3.51 -3.77
CA LYS A 478 23.19 -4.55 -3.38
C LYS A 478 22.50 -4.23 -2.06
N THR A 479 21.30 -4.76 -1.88
CA THR A 479 20.59 -4.86 -0.60
C THR A 479 21.51 -5.22 0.57
N ILE A 480 21.34 -4.54 1.71
CA ILE A 480 22.01 -4.85 2.97
C ILE A 480 21.01 -5.30 4.05
N LEU A 481 21.51 -5.82 5.17
CA LEU A 481 20.69 -6.06 6.36
C LEU A 481 20.03 -4.74 6.80
N PRO A 482 18.73 -4.74 7.18
CA PRO A 482 18.10 -3.58 7.78
C PRO A 482 18.84 -3.19 9.06
N ASP A 483 19.30 -1.94 9.13
CA ASP A 483 20.02 -1.45 10.31
C ASP A 483 19.06 -1.00 11.42
N LYS A 484 19.61 -0.63 12.59
CA LYS A 484 18.82 -0.18 13.75
C LYS A 484 18.43 1.31 13.72
N THR A 485 18.66 2.00 12.61
CA THR A 485 18.21 3.39 12.39
C THR A 485 16.92 3.45 11.59
N LEU A 486 16.63 2.42 10.79
CA LEU A 486 15.34 2.28 10.12
C LEU A 486 14.21 2.03 11.13
N GLU A 487 13.17 2.85 11.04
CA GLU A 487 11.97 2.73 11.86
C GLU A 487 10.77 2.31 11.01
N PRO A 488 9.98 1.31 11.44
CA PRO A 488 8.74 0.94 10.77
C PRO A 488 7.67 2.03 10.91
N SER A 489 6.75 2.05 9.96
CA SER A 489 5.52 2.84 9.97
C SER A 489 4.45 2.17 10.85
N ASP A 490 3.37 2.88 11.14
CA ASP A 490 2.22 2.31 11.86
C ASP A 490 1.62 1.13 11.07
N GLY A 491 1.13 0.10 11.78
CA GLY A 491 0.73 -1.17 11.17
C GLY A 491 1.86 -2.08 10.68
N TYR A 492 3.12 -1.61 10.65
CA TYR A 492 4.29 -2.42 10.28
C TYR A 492 5.16 -2.85 11.47
N VAL A 493 5.99 -3.88 11.22
CA VAL A 493 7.11 -4.33 12.06
C VAL A 493 8.34 -4.62 11.18
N LEU A 494 9.56 -4.55 11.74
CA LEU A 494 10.83 -4.82 11.05
C LEU A 494 11.66 -5.83 11.85
N THR A 495 12.17 -6.89 11.21
CA THR A 495 13.02 -7.91 11.84
C THR A 495 14.50 -7.74 11.40
N PRO A 496 15.32 -6.96 12.14
CA PRO A 496 16.70 -6.59 11.74
C PRO A 496 17.72 -7.75 11.83
N SER A 497 17.26 -8.99 11.88
CA SER A 497 18.07 -10.22 11.88
C SER A 497 18.12 -10.90 10.51
N GLN A 498 17.38 -10.41 9.51
CA GLN A 498 17.18 -11.05 8.20
C GLN A 498 17.44 -10.05 7.06
N ASN A 499 17.93 -10.49 5.89
CA ASN A 499 18.28 -9.58 4.79
C ASN A 499 17.03 -9.00 4.09
N TRP A 500 17.15 -7.90 3.33
CA TRP A 500 16.05 -7.47 2.46
C TRP A 500 15.63 -8.55 1.46
N ASP A 501 16.55 -9.40 1.01
CA ASP A 501 16.24 -10.55 0.14
C ASP A 501 15.26 -11.56 0.79
N THR A 502 15.29 -11.71 2.12
CA THR A 502 14.32 -12.55 2.87
C THR A 502 13.03 -11.80 3.22
N HIS A 503 13.05 -10.47 3.14
CA HIS A 503 11.87 -9.62 3.17
C HIS A 503 11.33 -9.33 1.75
N GLN A 504 11.90 -9.93 0.70
CA GLN A 504 11.50 -9.70 -0.69
C GLN A 504 10.18 -10.42 -0.98
N ARG A 505 9.20 -9.71 -1.55
CA ARG A 505 7.89 -10.27 -1.86
C ARG A 505 7.73 -10.57 -3.35
N TRP A 506 7.04 -11.69 -3.59
CA TRP A 506 6.68 -12.25 -4.87
C TRP A 506 5.35 -13.02 -4.65
N ALA A 507 4.36 -12.89 -5.54
CA ALA A 507 3.06 -13.56 -5.37
C ALA A 507 3.13 -15.09 -5.54
N TRP A 508 4.24 -15.65 -6.05
CA TRP A 508 4.47 -17.10 -6.06
C TRP A 508 4.74 -17.71 -4.68
N LEU A 509 4.92 -16.91 -3.64
CA LEU A 509 4.93 -17.43 -2.26
C LEU A 509 3.54 -18.01 -1.99
N PHE A 510 3.47 -19.32 -1.72
CA PHE A 510 2.21 -20.09 -1.64
C PHE A 510 1.13 -19.44 -0.77
N ILE A 511 1.56 -18.72 0.27
CA ILE A 511 0.74 -17.96 1.22
C ILE A 511 -0.12 -16.87 0.56
N ASN A 512 0.34 -16.30 -0.56
CA ASN A 512 -0.43 -15.37 -1.38
C ASN A 512 -1.54 -16.08 -2.19
N GLY A 513 -1.40 -17.38 -2.46
CA GLY A 513 -2.40 -18.18 -3.19
C GLY A 513 -3.76 -18.29 -2.50
N GLN A 514 -3.86 -17.93 -1.21
CA GLN A 514 -5.11 -17.86 -0.45
C GLN A 514 -5.54 -16.42 -0.12
N GLY A 515 -4.69 -15.41 -0.36
CA GLY A 515 -4.94 -14.02 0.05
C GLY A 515 -5.30 -13.04 -1.08
N TRP A 516 -5.14 -13.45 -2.35
CA TRP A 516 -5.33 -12.58 -3.52
C TRP A 516 -6.42 -13.06 -4.50
N LEU A 517 -7.00 -14.25 -4.26
CA LEU A 517 -8.20 -14.72 -4.95
C LEU A 517 -9.41 -14.32 -4.13
N ASP A 518 -9.98 -13.15 -4.46
CA ASP A 518 -11.30 -12.79 -3.99
C ASP A 518 -12.32 -13.70 -4.71
N GLU A 519 -13.00 -14.59 -3.97
CA GLU A 519 -13.98 -15.56 -4.53
C GLU A 519 -15.26 -14.89 -5.09
N THR A 520 -15.28 -13.56 -5.23
CA THR A 520 -16.40 -12.76 -5.72
C THR A 520 -16.31 -12.35 -7.20
N VAL A 521 -15.29 -12.82 -7.94
CA VAL A 521 -15.10 -12.52 -9.39
C VAL A 521 -15.57 -13.68 -10.30
N GLU A 522 -16.86 -14.05 -10.19
CA GLU A 522 -17.64 -14.83 -11.19
C GLU A 522 -19.06 -14.24 -11.41
#